data_AF-A0ABC9ZKL7-F1
#
_entry.id   AF-A0ABC9ZKL7-F1
#
_cell.length_a   1.000
_cell.length_b   1.000
_cell.length_c   1.000
_cell.angle_alpha   90.00
_cell.angle_beta   90.00
_cell.angle_gamma   90.00
#
_symmetry.space_group_name_H-M   'P 1'
#
loop_
_entity.id
_entity.type
_entity.pdbx_description
1 polymer ?
#
loop_
_entity_poly.entity_id
_entity_poly.type
_entity_poly.pdbx_seq_one_letter_code
_entity_poly.pdbx_strand_id
1 'polypeptide(L)'
;MLDVSRFLEQLEGPAALVGPDGQAVALPEEAFSVLAEVVHAMRQGKGITVAPVDQLLTTQEAADFLGISRPTLVKKLEDGAIAFERPSGGRHRRVRLVDLLQYRDRQRTERRKALRELIAEAQAAGAYDVDTVDASDIAQVLKDVRREAAEKDRRG
;
A
#
# COMPACT_ATOMS: atom_id res chain seq x y z
N MET A 1 -26.26 13.35 -7.20
CA MET A 1 -25.64 12.63 -6.06
C MET A 1 -24.54 13.55 -5.54
N LEU A 2 -24.59 14.00 -4.28
CA LEU A 2 -23.56 14.89 -3.72
C LEU A 2 -22.19 14.19 -3.76
N ASP A 3 -21.17 14.88 -4.28
CA ASP A 3 -19.78 14.41 -4.25
C ASP A 3 -19.24 14.62 -2.83
N VAL A 4 -19.34 13.58 -2.01
CA VAL A 4 -18.91 13.57 -0.61
C VAL A 4 -17.43 13.96 -0.49
N SER A 5 -16.59 13.65 -1.47
CA SER A 5 -15.18 14.03 -1.41
C SER A 5 -14.97 15.52 -1.55
N ARG A 6 -15.66 16.15 -2.51
CA ARG A 6 -15.59 17.59 -2.70
C ARG A 6 -16.10 18.33 -1.48
N PHE A 7 -17.13 17.78 -0.83
CA PHE A 7 -17.66 18.29 0.41
C PHE A 7 -16.62 18.22 1.54
N LEU A 8 -15.94 17.08 1.70
CA LEU A 8 -14.91 16.90 2.73
C LEU A 8 -13.68 17.79 2.53
N GLU A 9 -13.30 18.09 1.27
CA GLU A 9 -12.19 18.98 0.93
C GLU A 9 -12.47 20.47 1.22
N GLN A 10 -13.74 20.86 1.40
CA GLN A 10 -14.17 22.26 1.55
C GLN A 10 -14.66 22.62 2.96
N LEU A 11 -14.55 21.69 3.92
CA LEU A 11 -15.00 21.92 5.28
C LEU A 11 -13.93 22.64 6.11
N GLU A 12 -14.23 23.87 6.53
CA GLU A 12 -13.39 24.66 7.44
C GLU A 12 -13.94 24.70 8.88
N GLY A 13 -14.75 23.71 9.29
CA GLY A 13 -15.43 23.69 10.59
C GLY A 13 -15.50 22.31 11.25
N PRO A 14 -15.93 22.25 12.53
CA PRO A 14 -16.04 21.00 13.26
C PRO A 14 -17.04 20.05 12.60
N ALA A 15 -16.60 18.82 12.35
CA ALA A 15 -17.43 17.78 11.76
C ALA A 15 -18.31 17.10 12.82
N ALA A 16 -19.47 16.61 12.40
CA ALA A 16 -20.37 15.84 13.26
C ALA A 16 -20.90 14.60 12.53
N LEU A 17 -21.04 13.51 13.28
CA LEU A 17 -21.79 12.33 12.83
C LEU A 17 -23.26 12.52 13.18
N VAL A 18 -24.12 12.49 12.17
CA VAL A 18 -25.58 12.60 12.36
C VAL A 18 -26.21 11.21 12.29
N GLY A 19 -26.88 10.82 13.37
CA GLY A 19 -27.61 9.56 13.48
C GLY A 19 -28.92 9.57 12.67
N PRO A 20 -29.52 8.40 12.40
CA PRO A 20 -30.82 8.30 11.71
C PRO A 20 -31.97 8.98 12.45
N ASP A 21 -31.82 9.20 13.75
CA ASP A 21 -32.74 9.92 14.64
C ASP A 21 -32.53 11.45 14.61
N GLY A 22 -31.57 11.94 13.84
CA GLY A 22 -31.22 13.36 13.73
C GLY A 22 -30.32 13.87 14.86
N GLN A 23 -29.91 13.02 15.80
CA GLN A 23 -28.95 13.42 16.82
C GLN A 23 -27.56 13.58 16.20
N ALA A 24 -26.83 14.62 16.63
CA ALA A 24 -25.49 14.91 16.15
C ALA A 24 -24.48 14.73 17.28
N VAL A 25 -23.39 14.01 17.00
CA VAL A 25 -22.24 13.88 17.88
C VAL A 25 -21.03 14.48 17.19
N ALA A 26 -20.25 15.29 17.92
CA ALA A 26 -19.00 15.84 17.41
C ALA A 26 -18.05 14.70 16.99
N LEU A 27 -17.55 14.79 15.77
CA LEU A 27 -16.62 13.80 15.23
C LEU A 27 -15.19 14.22 15.60
N PRO A 28 -14.40 13.35 16.26
CA PRO A 28 -12.99 13.62 16.52
C PRO A 28 -12.21 13.88 15.22
N GLU A 29 -11.20 14.73 15.27
CA GLU A 29 -10.39 15.12 14.12
C GLU A 29 -9.71 13.92 13.45
N GLU A 30 -9.27 12.95 14.25
CA GLU A 30 -8.64 11.72 13.77
C GLU A 30 -9.61 10.88 12.95
N ALA A 31 -10.86 10.75 13.42
CA ALA A 31 -11.90 9.99 12.73
C ALA A 31 -12.31 10.69 11.43
N PHE A 32 -12.41 12.03 11.44
CA PHE A 32 -12.67 12.81 10.24
C PHE A 32 -11.58 12.62 9.19
N SER A 33 -10.31 12.71 9.60
CA SER A 33 -9.16 12.56 8.70
C SER A 33 -9.16 11.20 8.00
N VAL A 34 -9.41 10.12 8.76
CA VAL A 34 -9.53 8.77 8.19
C VAL A 34 -10.67 8.68 7.19
N LEU A 35 -11.85 9.25 7.49
CA LEU A 35 -12.98 9.23 6.57
C LEU A 35 -12.68 10.02 5.27
N ALA A 36 -11.98 11.15 5.38
CA ALA A 36 -11.54 11.92 4.22
C ALA A 36 -10.62 11.10 3.30
N GLU A 37 -9.64 10.40 3.87
CA GLU A 37 -8.74 9.51 3.12
C GLU A 37 -9.51 8.36 2.46
N VAL A 38 -10.44 7.74 3.19
CA VAL A 38 -11.28 6.65 2.67
C VAL A 38 -12.07 7.12 1.45
N VAL A 39 -12.77 8.24 1.56
CA VAL A 39 -13.57 8.81 0.46
C VAL A 39 -12.69 9.19 -0.72
N HIS A 40 -11.51 9.76 -0.48
CA HIS A 40 -10.55 10.10 -1.52
C HIS A 40 -10.07 8.86 -2.29
N ALA A 41 -9.72 7.79 -1.58
CA ALA A 41 -9.29 6.54 -2.21
C ALA A 41 -10.44 5.81 -2.94
N MET A 42 -11.68 5.88 -2.43
CA MET A 42 -12.86 5.36 -3.15
C MET A 42 -13.07 6.05 -4.50
N ARG A 43 -12.85 7.37 -4.59
CA ARG A 43 -12.93 8.11 -5.87
C ARG A 43 -11.89 7.67 -6.89
N GLN A 44 -10.73 7.20 -6.42
CA GLN A 44 -9.70 6.64 -7.28
C GLN A 44 -9.99 5.18 -7.69
N GLY A 45 -11.15 4.63 -7.32
CA GLY A 45 -11.51 3.24 -7.57
C GLY A 45 -10.69 2.25 -6.73
N LYS A 46 -10.05 2.71 -5.64
CA LYS A 46 -9.26 1.85 -4.76
C LYS A 46 -10.20 1.17 -3.76
N GLY A 47 -10.03 -0.15 -3.60
CA GLY A 47 -10.67 -0.89 -2.52
C GLY A 47 -10.13 -0.44 -1.16
N ILE A 48 -11.04 -0.22 -0.22
CA ILE A 48 -10.72 0.15 1.17
C ILE A 48 -11.02 -1.05 2.07
N THR A 49 -10.15 -1.30 3.05
CA THR A 49 -10.42 -2.26 4.12
C THR A 49 -10.24 -1.55 5.46
N VAL A 50 -11.29 -1.54 6.27
CA VAL A 50 -11.23 -1.12 7.67
C VAL A 50 -11.16 -2.38 8.52
N ALA A 51 -10.11 -2.52 9.30
CA ALA A 51 -9.82 -3.70 10.09
C ALA A 51 -9.22 -3.29 11.44
N PRO A 52 -9.53 -4.01 12.54
CA PRO A 52 -8.80 -3.86 13.79
C PRO A 52 -7.30 -4.09 13.56
N VAL A 53 -6.45 -3.24 14.16
CA VAL A 53 -4.99 -3.34 14.01
C VAL A 53 -4.42 -4.66 14.54
N ASP A 54 -5.10 -5.25 15.53
CA ASP A 54 -4.78 -6.51 16.17
C ASP A 54 -5.48 -7.72 15.54
N GLN A 55 -6.17 -7.52 14.41
CA GLN A 55 -6.80 -8.61 13.68
C GLN A 55 -5.79 -9.72 13.38
N LEU A 56 -6.16 -10.93 13.78
CA LEU A 56 -5.37 -12.13 13.56
C LEU A 56 -5.77 -12.80 12.26
N LEU A 57 -4.80 -12.92 11.36
CA LEU A 57 -4.94 -13.60 10.09
C LEU A 57 -4.40 -15.03 10.18
N THR A 58 -5.06 -15.94 9.46
CA THR A 58 -4.52 -17.25 9.16
C THR A 58 -3.27 -17.12 8.28
N THR A 59 -2.45 -18.17 8.26
CA THR A 59 -1.30 -18.21 7.33
C THR A 59 -1.69 -18.15 5.86
N GLN A 60 -2.95 -18.46 5.51
CA GLN A 60 -3.39 -18.36 4.11
C GLN A 60 -3.71 -16.90 3.80
N GLU A 61 -4.58 -16.25 4.58
CA GLU A 61 -4.91 -14.83 4.43
C GLU A 61 -3.68 -13.94 4.47
N ALA A 62 -2.72 -14.22 5.36
CA ALA A 62 -1.47 -13.50 5.44
C ALA A 62 -0.58 -13.69 4.20
N ALA A 63 -0.61 -14.86 3.58
CA ALA A 63 0.16 -15.15 2.37
C ALA A 63 -0.47 -14.44 1.16
N ASP A 64 -1.80 -14.49 1.06
CA ASP A 64 -2.59 -13.79 0.05
C ASP A 64 -2.38 -12.28 0.17
N PHE A 65 -2.39 -11.74 1.40
CA PHE A 65 -2.11 -10.33 1.67
C PHE A 65 -0.72 -9.87 1.19
N LEU A 66 0.30 -10.71 1.37
CA LEU A 66 1.66 -10.41 0.92
C LEU A 66 1.91 -10.76 -0.55
N GLY A 67 0.96 -11.40 -1.23
CA GLY A 67 1.11 -11.87 -2.61
C GLY A 67 2.19 -12.94 -2.76
N ILE A 68 2.35 -13.82 -1.78
CA ILE A 68 3.34 -14.91 -1.77
C ILE A 68 2.68 -16.26 -1.52
N SER A 69 3.39 -17.35 -1.81
CA SER A 69 2.90 -18.69 -1.47
C SER A 69 2.85 -18.89 0.05
N ARG A 70 1.86 -19.64 0.53
CA ARG A 70 1.76 -20.01 1.96
C ARG A 70 3.04 -20.72 2.48
N PRO A 71 3.68 -21.66 1.76
CA PRO A 71 4.97 -22.21 2.18
C PRO A 71 6.06 -21.14 2.36
N THR A 72 6.12 -20.15 1.47
CA THR A 72 7.06 -19.02 1.60
C THR A 72 6.78 -18.19 2.85
N LEU A 73 5.51 -17.91 3.14
CA LEU A 73 5.14 -17.22 4.37
C LEU A 73 5.57 -18.04 5.59
N VAL A 74 5.27 -19.34 5.63
CA VAL A 74 5.61 -20.20 6.77
C VAL A 74 7.11 -20.18 7.05
N LYS A 75 7.95 -20.26 6.02
CA LYS A 75 9.41 -20.09 6.19
C LYS A 75 9.76 -18.77 6.87
N LYS A 76 9.19 -17.65 6.39
CA LYS A 76 9.42 -16.32 7.00
C LYS A 76 8.98 -16.22 8.46
N LEU A 77 7.91 -16.92 8.83
CA LEU A 77 7.46 -16.99 10.23
C LEU A 77 8.43 -17.82 11.08
N GLU A 78 8.92 -18.94 10.54
CA GLU A 78 9.87 -19.84 11.23
C GLU A 78 11.26 -19.21 11.36
N ASP A 79 11.67 -18.43 10.36
CA ASP A 79 12.92 -17.66 10.35
C ASP A 79 12.85 -16.40 11.25
N GLY A 80 11.69 -16.10 11.84
CA GLY A 80 11.49 -14.95 12.73
C GLY A 80 11.37 -13.59 12.00
N ALA A 81 11.28 -13.58 10.67
CA ALA A 81 11.16 -12.34 9.89
C ALA A 81 9.80 -11.63 10.09
N ILE A 82 8.77 -12.38 10.48
CA ILE A 82 7.42 -11.91 10.79
C ILE A 82 6.99 -12.57 12.10
N ALA A 83 6.52 -11.76 13.06
CA ALA A 83 5.98 -12.29 14.31
C ALA A 83 4.70 -13.10 14.05
N PHE A 84 4.49 -14.14 14.85
CA PHE A 84 3.26 -14.92 14.83
C PHE A 84 2.94 -15.39 16.24
N GLU A 85 1.67 -15.69 16.46
CA GLU A 85 1.19 -16.25 17.70
C GLU A 85 0.46 -17.58 17.46
N ARG A 86 0.34 -18.35 18.53
CA ARG A 86 -0.54 -19.52 18.60
C ARG A 86 -1.51 -19.22 19.74
N PRO A 87 -2.73 -18.73 19.44
CA PRO A 87 -3.72 -18.44 20.47
C PRO A 87 -3.90 -19.63 21.41
N SER A 88 -4.11 -19.38 22.72
CA SER A 88 -4.14 -20.40 23.76
C SER A 88 -5.06 -21.57 23.39
N GLY A 89 -4.48 -22.77 23.26
CA GLY A 89 -5.19 -24.01 22.85
C GLY A 89 -5.22 -24.28 21.34
N GLY A 90 -4.76 -23.36 20.50
CA GLY A 90 -4.73 -23.49 19.04
C GLY A 90 -3.43 -24.08 18.49
N ARG A 91 -3.52 -25.06 17.59
CA ARG A 91 -2.35 -25.61 16.86
C ARG A 91 -1.85 -24.71 15.73
N HIS A 92 -2.73 -23.84 15.22
CA HIS A 92 -2.48 -23.07 14.02
C HIS A 92 -1.87 -21.70 14.33
N ARG A 93 -0.84 -21.34 13.55
CA ARG A 93 -0.25 -20.00 13.58
C ARG A 93 -1.29 -18.95 13.17
N ARG A 94 -1.20 -17.79 13.83
CA ARG A 94 -1.92 -16.57 13.49
C ARG A 94 -0.92 -15.42 13.41
N VAL A 95 -1.16 -14.52 12.48
CA VAL A 95 -0.29 -13.36 12.23
C VAL A 95 -1.12 -12.11 12.40
N ARG A 96 -0.65 -11.15 13.20
CA ARG A 96 -1.37 -9.88 13.33
C ARG A 96 -1.21 -9.07 12.04
N LEU A 97 -2.28 -8.40 11.61
CA LEU A 97 -2.26 -7.55 10.43
C LEU A 97 -1.16 -6.48 10.52
N VAL A 98 -0.95 -5.88 11.71
CA VAL A 98 0.11 -4.90 11.94
C VAL A 98 1.51 -5.44 11.63
N ASP A 99 1.80 -6.69 11.99
CA ASP A 99 3.12 -7.31 11.74
C ASP A 99 3.36 -7.52 10.24
N LEU A 100 2.31 -7.86 9.49
CA LEU A 100 2.36 -8.00 8.04
C LEU A 100 2.57 -6.67 7.34
N LEU A 101 1.88 -5.62 7.78
CA LEU A 101 2.05 -4.26 7.28
C LEU A 101 3.49 -3.78 7.48
N GLN A 102 3.99 -3.90 8.71
CA GLN A 102 5.38 -3.52 9.03
C GLN A 102 6.39 -4.32 8.21
N TYR A 103 6.20 -5.63 8.06
CA TYR A 103 7.07 -6.46 7.23
C TYR A 103 7.06 -6.00 5.77
N ARG A 104 5.88 -5.75 5.20
CA ARG A 104 5.71 -5.28 3.82
C ARG A 104 6.41 -3.94 3.60
N ASP A 105 6.30 -3.02 4.55
CA ASP A 105 6.87 -1.68 4.44
C ASP A 105 8.41 -1.73 4.56
N ARG A 106 8.95 -2.53 5.48
CA ARG A 106 10.40 -2.81 5.53
C ARG A 106 10.90 -3.36 4.19
N GLN A 107 10.20 -4.35 3.62
CA GLN A 107 10.57 -4.94 2.33
C GLN A 107 10.52 -3.93 1.18
N ARG A 108 9.55 -3.03 1.16
CA ARG A 108 9.46 -1.96 0.15
C ARG A 108 10.64 -0.99 0.27
N THR A 109 11.01 -0.62 1.49
CA THR A 109 12.14 0.27 1.75
C THR A 109 13.47 -0.36 1.32
N GLU A 110 13.73 -1.61 1.72
CA GLU A 110 14.96 -2.32 1.33
C GLU A 110 15.06 -2.51 -0.18
N ARG A 111 13.96 -2.89 -0.85
CA ARG A 111 13.95 -3.00 -2.32
C ARG A 111 14.25 -1.68 -3.02
N ARG A 112 13.66 -0.57 -2.54
CA ARG A 112 13.92 0.77 -3.08
C ARG A 112 15.37 1.19 -2.84
N LYS A 113 15.95 0.83 -1.70
CA LYS A 113 17.36 1.11 -1.38
C LYS A 113 18.28 0.33 -2.31
N ALA A 114 18.09 -0.99 -2.43
CA ALA A 114 18.88 -1.83 -3.32
C ALA A 114 18.79 -1.38 -4.79
N LEU A 115 17.60 -1.00 -5.26
CA LEU A 115 17.44 -0.46 -6.62
C LEU A 115 18.23 0.85 -6.80
N ARG A 116 18.20 1.76 -5.82
CA ARG A 116 18.97 3.01 -5.85
C ARG A 116 20.47 2.75 -5.88
N GLU A 117 20.94 1.78 -5.10
CA GLU A 117 22.36 1.37 -5.09
C GLU A 117 22.79 0.81 -6.45
N LEU A 118 21.99 -0.07 -7.05
CA LEU A 118 22.26 -0.60 -8.39
C LEU A 118 22.31 0.50 -9.47
N ILE A 119 21.40 1.47 -9.40
CA ILE A 119 21.40 2.62 -10.32
C ILE A 119 22.66 3.46 -10.14
N ALA A 120 23.03 3.77 -8.89
CA ALA A 120 24.21 4.56 -8.59
C ALA A 120 25.51 3.85 -9.05
N GLU A 121 25.60 2.54 -8.87
CA GLU A 121 26.73 1.74 -9.35
C GLU A 121 26.80 1.74 -10.89
N ALA A 122 25.67 1.58 -11.58
CA ALA A 122 25.60 1.64 -13.03
C ALA A 122 25.97 3.03 -13.59
N GLN A 123 25.57 4.11 -12.91
CA GLN A 123 25.96 5.49 -13.26
C GLN A 123 27.47 5.70 -13.05
N ALA A 124 28.02 5.26 -11.92
CA ALA A 124 29.45 5.37 -11.63
C ALA A 124 30.30 4.56 -12.64
N ALA A 125 29.77 3.44 -13.14
CA ALA A 125 30.39 2.65 -14.19
C ALA A 125 30.26 3.27 -15.60
N GLY A 126 29.64 4.44 -15.74
CA GLY A 126 29.42 5.14 -17.01
C GLY A 126 28.40 4.45 -17.92
N ALA A 127 27.57 3.55 -17.39
CA ALA A 127 26.60 2.78 -18.17
C ALA A 127 25.28 3.52 -18.41
N TYR A 128 24.98 4.58 -17.65
CA TYR A 128 23.75 5.38 -17.77
C TYR A 128 23.98 6.85 -17.37
N ASP A 129 23.65 7.80 -18.25
CA ASP A 129 23.45 9.22 -17.92
C ASP A 129 21.94 9.44 -17.72
N VAL A 130 21.52 9.79 -16.51
CA VAL A 130 20.11 10.13 -16.23
C VAL A 130 20.08 11.44 -15.47
N ASP A 131 20.30 12.53 -16.19
CA ASP A 131 19.82 13.82 -15.74
C ASP A 131 18.28 13.80 -15.83
N THR A 132 17.65 13.92 -14.66
CA THR A 132 16.21 14.10 -14.39
C THR A 132 15.32 12.87 -14.49
N VAL A 133 15.00 12.23 -13.36
CA VAL A 133 13.71 11.56 -13.18
C VAL A 133 13.30 11.54 -11.70
N ASP A 134 12.19 12.22 -11.39
CA ASP A 134 11.39 12.01 -10.17
C ASP A 134 10.57 10.72 -10.34
N ALA A 135 10.16 10.06 -9.25
CA ALA A 135 9.59 8.70 -9.30
C ALA A 135 8.33 8.54 -10.19
N SER A 136 7.71 9.64 -10.63
CA SER A 136 6.65 9.68 -11.65
C SER A 136 7.13 9.35 -13.07
N ASP A 137 8.38 9.64 -13.44
CA ASP A 137 8.77 9.65 -14.86
C ASP A 137 9.23 8.27 -15.35
N ILE A 138 9.63 7.37 -14.45
CA ILE A 138 9.96 5.97 -14.80
C ILE A 138 8.78 5.28 -15.51
N ALA A 139 7.55 5.54 -15.06
CA ALA A 139 6.35 4.97 -15.69
C ALA A 139 6.07 5.56 -17.08
N GLN A 140 6.49 6.79 -17.33
CA GLN A 140 6.30 7.49 -18.61
C GLN A 140 7.38 7.09 -19.61
N VAL A 141 8.64 7.00 -19.16
CA VAL A 141 9.77 6.49 -19.95
C VAL A 141 9.49 5.07 -20.47
N LEU A 142 8.93 4.20 -19.63
CA LEU A 142 8.56 2.84 -20.05
C LEU A 142 7.42 2.79 -21.08
N LYS A 143 6.55 3.82 -21.14
CA LYS A 143 5.49 3.92 -22.16
C LYS A 143 6.05 4.42 -23.49
N ASP A 144 6.96 5.38 -23.46
CA ASP A 144 7.53 5.97 -24.66
C ASP A 144 8.48 5.00 -25.38
N VAL A 145 9.26 4.22 -24.63
CA VAL A 145 10.08 3.12 -25.17
C VAL A 145 9.23 2.04 -25.86
N ARG A 146 8.06 1.71 -25.30
CA ARG A 146 7.12 0.75 -25.93
C ARG A 146 6.52 1.30 -27.22
N ARG A 147 6.29 2.61 -27.29
CA ARG A 147 5.76 3.28 -28.47
C ARG A 147 6.79 3.35 -29.59
N GLU A 148 8.04 3.70 -29.29
CA GLU A 148 9.13 3.68 -30.26
C GLU A 148 9.42 2.28 -30.79
N ALA A 149 9.40 1.26 -29.92
CA ALA A 149 9.53 -0.13 -30.36
C ALA A 149 8.40 -0.54 -31.32
N ALA A 150 7.15 -0.15 -31.04
CA ALA A 150 6.00 -0.41 -31.90
C ALA A 150 5.95 0.43 -33.19
N GLU A 151 6.70 1.53 -33.26
CA GLU A 151 6.88 2.34 -34.47
C GLU A 151 8.05 1.82 -35.33
N LYS A 152 9.09 1.24 -34.70
CA LYS A 152 10.22 0.61 -35.36
C LYS A 152 9.83 -0.72 -36.03
N ASP A 153 8.96 -1.49 -35.38
CA ASP A 153 8.39 -2.74 -35.92
C ASP A 153 7.42 -2.53 -37.08
N ARG A 154 6.93 -1.30 -37.28
CA ARG A 154 6.06 -0.91 -38.41
C ARG A 154 6.82 -0.31 -39.60
N ARG A 155 8.12 -0.05 -39.45
CA ARG A 155 9.00 0.52 -40.49
C ARG A 155 10.03 -0.48 -41.04
N GLY A 156 10.10 -1.69 -40.48
CA GLY A 156 10.83 -2.83 -41.04
C GLY A 156 9.88 -3.83 -41.68
#